data_AF-A4RX86-F1
#
_entry.id   AF-A4RX86-F1
#
_cell.length_a   1.000
_cell.length_b   1.000
_cell.length_c   1.000
_cell.angle_alpha   90.00
_cell.angle_beta   90.00
_cell.angle_gamma   90.00
#
_symmetry.space_group_name_H-M   'P 1'
#
loop_
_entity.id
_entity.type
_entity.pdbx_description
1 polymer ?
#
loop_
_entity_poly.entity_id
_entity_poly.type
_entity_poly.pdbx_seq_one_letter_code
_entity_poly.pdbx_strand_id
1 'polypeptide(L)'
;DQVDWYAVLDAPLVEIVKCIRCRGMHWMLARRIKGILKRVMAQRGCLSLEFLRDTPTRDANEYLLALDGMGVKTTSCVLLLALHRTDFPVDVNVGRIMARLGWVPLE
;
A
#
# COMPACT_ATOMS: atom_id res chain seq x y z
N ASP A 1 -20.58 -2.63 -6.14
CA ASP A 1 -19.61 -2.98 -5.07
C ASP A 1 -18.44 -2.01 -4.99
N GLN A 2 -18.71 -0.70 -4.85
CA GLN A 2 -17.65 0.27 -4.54
C GLN A 2 -17.68 0.56 -3.05
N VAL A 3 -16.52 0.43 -2.41
CA VAL A 3 -16.32 0.86 -1.02
C VAL A 3 -16.42 2.38 -0.98
N ASP A 4 -17.27 2.91 -0.10
CA ASP A 4 -17.31 4.35 0.18
C ASP A 4 -16.15 4.74 1.09
N TRP A 5 -15.06 5.23 0.48
CA TRP A 5 -13.88 5.67 1.22
C TRP A 5 -14.10 6.96 2.03
N TYR A 6 -15.10 7.77 1.68
CA TYR A 6 -15.46 8.97 2.44
C TYR A 6 -16.07 8.56 3.78
N ALA A 7 -16.98 7.57 3.76
CA ALA A 7 -17.50 6.98 4.99
C ALA A 7 -16.39 6.41 5.89
N VAL A 8 -15.37 5.75 5.31
CA VAL A 8 -14.22 5.24 6.09
C VAL A 8 -13.37 6.39 6.67
N LEU A 9 -13.19 7.48 5.93
CA LEU A 9 -12.47 8.67 6.40
C LEU A 9 -13.19 9.30 7.60
N ASP A 10 -14.51 9.40 7.54
CA ASP A 10 -15.32 10.03 8.59
C ASP A 10 -15.55 9.12 9.80
N ALA A 11 -15.66 7.80 9.59
CA ALA A 11 -15.94 6.82 10.62
C ALA A 11 -14.96 6.90 11.82
N PRO A 12 -15.44 6.78 13.07
CA PRO A 12 -14.57 6.70 14.24
C PRO A 12 -13.50 5.61 14.09
N LEU A 13 -12.27 5.89 14.54
CA LEU A 13 -11.14 4.95 14.41
C LEU A 13 -11.47 3.57 14.99
N VAL A 14 -12.22 3.54 16.10
CA VAL A 14 -12.63 2.30 16.79
C VAL A 14 -13.52 1.41 15.92
N GLU A 15 -14.31 1.98 15.01
CA GLU A 15 -15.17 1.20 14.10
C GLU A 15 -14.34 0.50 13.03
N ILE A 16 -13.37 1.21 12.45
CA ILE A 16 -12.40 0.62 11.50
C ILE A 16 -11.64 -0.51 12.19
N VAL A 17 -11.16 -0.28 13.42
CA VAL A 17 -10.47 -1.29 14.23
C VAL A 17 -11.32 -2.54 14.44
N LYS A 18 -12.60 -2.37 14.82
CA LYS A 18 -13.54 -3.48 15.01
C LYS A 18 -13.74 -4.26 13.71
N CYS A 19 -13.91 -3.56 12.59
CA CYS A 19 -14.11 -4.15 11.27
C CYS A 19 -12.94 -5.05 10.84
N ILE A 20 -11.70 -4.60 11.05
CA ILE A 20 -10.50 -5.33 10.62
C ILE A 20 -9.86 -6.19 11.73
N ARG A 21 -10.58 -6.43 12.83
CA ARG A 21 -10.02 -7.08 14.04
C ARG A 21 -9.37 -8.44 13.75
N CYS A 22 -9.98 -9.24 12.88
CA CYS A 22 -9.54 -10.59 12.52
C CYS A 22 -8.17 -10.62 11.80
N ARG A 23 -7.71 -9.51 11.22
CA ARG A 23 -6.46 -9.45 10.46
C ARG A 23 -5.20 -9.46 11.34
N GLY A 24 -5.34 -9.08 12.62
CA GLY A 24 -4.21 -8.75 13.50
C GLY A 24 -3.64 -7.35 13.23
N MET A 25 -2.91 -6.77 14.20
CA MET A 25 -2.38 -5.38 14.14
C MET A 25 -3.42 -4.30 13.81
N HIS A 26 -4.70 -4.57 14.07
CA HIS A 26 -5.84 -3.75 13.64
C HIS A 26 -5.75 -2.28 14.08
N TRP A 27 -5.21 -1.99 15.27
CA TRP A 27 -4.98 -0.61 15.73
C TRP A 27 -3.95 0.15 14.90
N MET A 28 -2.87 -0.52 14.49
CA MET A 28 -1.86 0.08 13.62
C MET A 28 -2.42 0.27 12.21
N LEU A 29 -3.07 -0.76 11.67
CA LEU A 29 -3.63 -0.73 10.32
C LEU A 29 -4.74 0.31 10.19
N ALA A 30 -5.66 0.41 11.14
CA ALA A 30 -6.73 1.40 11.12
C ALA A 30 -6.18 2.85 11.12
N ARG A 31 -5.14 3.10 11.92
CA ARG A 31 -4.45 4.41 11.94
C ARG A 31 -3.80 4.72 10.59
N ARG A 32 -3.12 3.74 9.98
CA ARG A 32 -2.49 3.89 8.66
C ARG A 32 -3.51 4.13 7.55
N ILE A 33 -4.57 3.33 7.49
CA ILE A 33 -5.68 3.50 6.53
C ILE A 33 -6.22 4.93 6.63
N LYS A 34 -6.58 5.37 7.85
CA LYS A 34 -7.13 6.71 8.06
C LYS A 34 -6.11 7.81 7.74
N GLY A 35 -4.83 7.60 8.03
CA GLY A 35 -3.73 8.51 7.69
C GLY A 35 -3.55 8.69 6.18
N ILE A 36 -3.57 7.58 5.43
CA ILE A 36 -3.50 7.60 3.96
C ILE A 36 -4.70 8.35 3.38
N LEU A 37 -5.92 8.04 3.82
CA LEU A 37 -7.14 8.72 3.33
C LEU A 37 -7.07 10.24 3.59
N LYS A 38 -6.67 10.65 4.80
CA LYS A 38 -6.49 12.07 5.13
C LYS A 38 -5.46 12.75 4.24
N ARG A 39 -4.31 12.10 4.01
CA ARG A 39 -3.25 12.66 3.16
C ARG A 39 -3.69 12.80 1.72
N VAL A 40 -4.31 11.76 1.15
CA VAL A 40 -4.81 11.78 -0.24
C VAL A 40 -5.86 12.88 -0.39
N MET A 41 -6.83 12.95 0.53
CA MET A 41 -7.84 14.01 0.54
C MET A 41 -7.18 15.41 0.59
N ALA A 42 -6.23 15.63 1.50
CA ALA A 42 -5.59 16.93 1.67
C ALA A 42 -4.77 17.36 0.44
N GLN A 43 -4.16 16.40 -0.27
CA GLN A 43 -3.31 16.68 -1.43
C GLN A 43 -4.10 16.81 -2.74
N ARG A 44 -5.24 16.12 -2.85
CA ARG A 44 -5.94 15.93 -4.14
C ARG A 44 -7.38 16.42 -4.15
N GLY A 45 -7.99 16.64 -2.98
CA GLY A 45 -9.41 16.98 -2.85
C GLY A 45 -10.37 15.84 -3.13
N CYS A 46 -9.88 14.64 -3.46
CA CYS A 46 -10.69 13.45 -3.70
C CYS A 46 -9.96 12.19 -3.23
N LEU A 47 -10.72 11.14 -2.86
CA LEU A 47 -10.16 9.86 -2.40
C LEU A 47 -9.92 8.92 -3.58
N SER A 48 -8.99 9.31 -4.46
CA SER A 48 -8.59 8.51 -5.62
C SER A 48 -7.08 8.52 -5.84
N LEU A 49 -6.53 7.35 -6.18
CA LEU A 49 -5.14 7.17 -6.61
C LEU A 49 -5.01 6.94 -8.13
N GLU A 50 -6.10 7.08 -8.89
CA GLU A 50 -6.10 6.79 -10.34
C GLU A 50 -5.12 7.66 -11.14
N PHE A 51 -4.78 8.86 -10.63
CA PHE A 51 -3.76 9.72 -11.24
C PHE A 51 -2.39 9.03 -11.37
N LEU A 52 -2.09 8.02 -10.54
CA LEU A 52 -0.85 7.26 -10.62
C LEU A 52 -0.71 6.46 -11.92
N ARG A 53 -1.80 6.23 -12.67
CA ARG A 53 -1.74 5.57 -13.98
C ARG A 53 -1.04 6.41 -15.04
N ASP A 54 -1.14 7.73 -14.94
CA ASP A 54 -0.51 8.67 -15.87
C ASP A 54 0.80 9.25 -15.31
N THR A 55 1.11 8.95 -14.05
CA THR A 55 2.37 9.36 -13.40
C THR A 55 3.55 8.49 -13.88
N PRO A 56 4.72 9.07 -14.15
CA PRO A 56 5.96 8.32 -14.40
C PRO A 56 6.27 7.34 -13.27
N THR A 57 6.79 6.15 -13.61
CA THR A 57 7.02 5.05 -12.64
C THR A 57 7.83 5.49 -11.42
N ARG A 58 8.89 6.29 -11.62
CA ARG A 58 9.74 6.80 -10.54
C ARG A 58 8.94 7.65 -9.55
N ASP A 59 8.17 8.60 -10.07
CA ASP A 59 7.41 9.53 -9.23
C ASP A 59 6.23 8.82 -8.54
N ALA A 60 5.62 7.83 -9.19
CA ALA A 60 4.60 6.97 -8.57
C ALA A 60 5.19 6.11 -7.44
N ASN A 61 6.39 5.57 -7.62
CA ASN A 61 7.12 4.82 -6.59
C ASN A 61 7.42 5.72 -5.38
N GLU A 62 7.99 6.91 -5.62
CA GLU A 62 8.29 7.90 -4.57
C GLU A 62 7.03 8.33 -3.80
N TYR A 63 5.92 8.58 -4.52
CA TYR A 63 4.64 8.91 -3.90
C TYR A 63 4.14 7.81 -2.96
N LEU A 64 4.14 6.57 -3.43
CA LEU A 64 3.65 5.41 -2.66
C LEU A 64 4.55 5.11 -1.46
N LEU A 65 5.88 5.15 -1.62
CA LEU A 65 6.84 4.98 -0.51
C LEU A 65 6.70 6.05 0.57
N ALA A 66 6.27 7.26 0.21
CA ALA A 66 6.08 8.33 1.16
C ALA A 66 4.82 8.15 2.04
N LEU A 67 3.92 7.20 1.72
CA LEU A 67 2.74 6.90 2.53
C LEU A 67 3.12 6.05 3.75
N ASP A 68 2.59 6.41 4.94
CA ASP A 68 2.90 5.67 6.17
C ASP A 68 2.49 4.19 6.10
N GLY A 69 3.43 3.31 6.37
CA GLY A 69 3.25 1.86 6.31
C GLY A 69 3.42 1.22 4.92
N MET A 70 3.75 1.99 3.89
CA MET A 70 4.11 1.48 2.56
C MET A 70 5.62 1.30 2.46
N GLY A 71 6.06 0.04 2.48
CA GLY A 71 7.47 -0.32 2.23
C GLY A 71 7.71 -0.71 0.77
N VAL A 72 8.99 -0.89 0.40
CA VAL A 72 9.44 -1.25 -0.96
C VAL A 72 8.63 -2.40 -1.54
N LYS A 73 8.47 -3.51 -0.81
CA LYS A 73 7.65 -4.66 -1.25
C LYS A 73 6.22 -4.25 -1.60
N THR A 74 5.55 -3.53 -0.70
CA THR A 74 4.14 -3.15 -0.88
C THR A 74 3.97 -2.20 -2.06
N THR A 75 4.88 -1.23 -2.20
CA THR A 75 4.92 -0.31 -3.34
C THR A 75 5.14 -1.05 -4.66
N SER A 76 6.10 -1.97 -4.71
CA SER A 76 6.34 -2.82 -5.88
C SER A 76 5.11 -3.66 -6.25
N CYS A 77 4.37 -4.18 -5.27
CA CYS A 77 3.11 -4.88 -5.55
C CYS A 77 2.06 -3.97 -6.22
N VAL A 78 1.91 -2.72 -5.77
CA VAL A 78 0.96 -1.77 -6.38
C VAL A 78 1.41 -1.40 -7.80
N LEU A 79 2.69 -1.10 -7.98
CA LEU A 79 3.27 -0.77 -9.29
C LEU A 79 3.05 -1.92 -10.29
N LEU A 80 3.32 -3.16 -9.88
CA LEU A 80 3.16 -4.33 -10.74
C LEU A 80 1.68 -4.69 -10.98
N LEU A 81 0.91 -4.89 -9.92
CA LEU A 81 -0.40 -5.55 -10.01
C LEU A 81 -1.54 -4.58 -10.34
N ALA A 82 -1.45 -3.31 -9.91
CA ALA A 82 -2.51 -2.32 -10.11
C ALA A 82 -2.19 -1.32 -11.24
N LEU A 83 -0.91 -0.94 -11.37
CA LEU A 83 -0.45 0.05 -12.36
C LEU A 83 0.23 -0.59 -13.59
N HIS A 84 0.38 -1.91 -13.61
CA HIS A 84 0.98 -2.68 -14.71
C HIS A 84 2.36 -2.16 -15.16
N ARG A 85 3.17 -1.72 -14.20
CA ARG A 85 4.57 -1.34 -14.41
C ARG A 85 5.48 -2.56 -14.24
N THR A 86 6.62 -2.56 -14.94
CA THR A 86 7.66 -3.57 -14.78
C THR A 86 8.35 -3.40 -13.43
N ASP A 87 7.93 -4.18 -12.44
CA ASP A 87 8.50 -4.24 -11.09
C ASP A 87 8.50 -5.70 -10.61
N PHE A 88 9.32 -6.02 -9.61
CA PHE A 88 9.48 -7.38 -9.11
C PHE A 88 9.43 -7.39 -7.57
N PRO A 89 8.23 -7.55 -6.97
CA PRO A 89 8.09 -7.57 -5.52
C PRO A 89 8.70 -8.84 -4.93
N VAL A 90 9.82 -8.70 -4.23
CA VAL A 90 10.49 -9.80 -3.52
C VAL A 90 9.95 -9.91 -2.11
N ASP A 91 9.38 -11.07 -1.77
CA ASP A 91 9.05 -11.41 -0.39
C ASP A 91 10.04 -12.42 0.20
N VAL A 92 9.83 -12.79 1.46
CA VAL A 92 10.69 -13.73 2.17
C VAL A 92 10.76 -15.10 1.49
N ASN A 93 9.71 -15.54 0.80
CA ASN A 93 9.70 -16.83 0.10
C ASN A 93 10.45 -16.74 -1.22
N VAL A 94 10.23 -15.66 -1.99
CA VAL A 94 10.96 -15.39 -3.22
C VAL A 94 12.46 -15.28 -2.91
N GLY A 95 12.84 -14.43 -1.95
CA GLY A 95 14.24 -14.27 -1.54
C GLY A 95 14.87 -15.60 -1.10
N ARG A 96 14.16 -16.38 -0.27
CA ARG A 96 14.63 -17.70 0.17
C ARG A 96 14.82 -18.69 -0.98
N ILE A 97 13.91 -18.72 -1.96
CA ILE A 97 14.03 -19.61 -3.12
C ILE A 97 15.22 -19.18 -3.98
N MET A 98 15.35 -17.88 -4.28
CA MET A 98 16.45 -17.36 -5.09
C MET A 98 17.82 -17.66 -4.45
N ALA A 99 17.92 -17.50 -3.14
CA ALA A 99 19.15 -17.81 -2.40
C ALA A 99 19.46 -19.33 -2.42
N ARG A 100 18.44 -20.19 -2.25
CA ARG A 100 18.61 -21.66 -2.33
C ARG A 100 18.98 -22.15 -3.73
N LEU A 101 18.56 -21.45 -4.77
CA LEU A 101 18.94 -21.74 -6.16
C LEU A 101 20.32 -21.16 -6.53
N GLY A 102 20.97 -20.42 -5.62
CA GLY A 102 22.28 -19.81 -5.86
C GLY A 102 22.24 -18.59 -6.78
N TRP A 103 21.07 -17.96 -6.97
CA TRP A 103 20.93 -16.77 -7.84
C TRP A 103 21.29 -15.48 -7.12
N VAL A 104 21.21 -15.48 -5.79
CA VAL A 104 21.66 -14.39 -4.91
C VAL A 104 22.39 -14.98 -3.69
N PRO A 105 23.26 -14.21 -3.01
CA PRO A 105 23.90 -14.67 -1.78
C PRO A 105 22.90 -15.02 -0.68
N LEU A 106 23.26 -15.98 0.19
CA LEU A 106 22.61 -16.19 1.48
C LEU A 106 23.22 -15.18 2.47
N GLU A 107 22.53 -14.08 2.72
CA GLU A 107 22.77 -13.21 3.88
C GLU A 107 21.89 -13.64 5.06
#